data_AF-A0A7S1AXV0-F1
#
_entry.id   AF-A0A7S1AXV0-F1
#
_cell.length_a   1.000
_cell.length_b   1.000
_cell.length_c   1.000
_cell.angle_alpha   90.00
_cell.angle_beta   90.00
_cell.angle_gamma   90.00
#
_symmetry.space_group_name_H-M   'P 1'
#
loop_
_entity.id
_entity.type
_entity.pdbx_description
1 polymer ?
#
loop_
_entity_poly.entity_id
_entity_poly.type
_entity_poly.pdbx_seq_one_letter_code
_entity_poly.pdbx_strand_id
1 'polypeptide(L)'
;QLTNMPASFLYASSLHWAVVQITLGGIEIASSNTIERFFSIFSVILGVIFSSSFVSYLSAVIIRKQEHYAQRTKDLRTLRLFLAQHHVESELATRVQRQISARLQQSAELRYVDVEAFRHVSS
;
A
#
# COMPACT_ATOMS: atom_id res chain seq x y z
N GLN A 1 25.00 -16.47 -28.82
CA GLN A 1 23.88 -17.23 -29.42
C GLN A 1 22.49 -16.59 -29.16
N LEU A 2 22.41 -15.33 -28.68
CA LEU A 2 21.12 -14.64 -28.42
C LEU A 2 20.57 -13.89 -29.65
N THR A 3 21.40 -13.61 -30.65
CA THR A 3 21.06 -12.76 -31.81
C THR A 3 20.08 -13.40 -32.81
N ASN A 4 19.86 -14.71 -32.75
CA ASN A 4 18.94 -15.44 -33.65
C ASN A 4 17.61 -15.82 -32.97
N MET A 5 17.31 -15.26 -31.79
CA MET A 5 16.09 -15.56 -31.05
C MET A 5 14.96 -14.60 -31.43
N PRO A 6 13.68 -15.04 -31.36
CA PRO A 6 12.53 -14.17 -31.58
C PRO A 6 12.58 -12.95 -30.65
N ALA A 7 12.17 -11.77 -31.15
CA ALA A 7 12.18 -10.54 -30.37
C ALA A 7 11.35 -10.64 -29.07
N SER A 8 10.25 -11.40 -29.09
CA SER A 8 9.43 -11.67 -27.91
C SER A 8 10.19 -12.42 -26.81
N PHE A 9 11.04 -13.37 -27.19
CA PHE A 9 11.88 -14.11 -26.26
C PHE A 9 12.93 -13.18 -25.62
N LEU A 10 13.62 -12.37 -26.44
CA LEU A 10 14.61 -11.41 -25.94
C LEU A 10 13.99 -10.39 -24.99
N TYR A 11 12.81 -9.87 -25.32
CA TYR A 11 12.06 -8.99 -24.43
C TYR A 11 11.71 -9.67 -23.11
N ALA A 12 11.13 -10.87 -23.16
CA ALA A 12 10.76 -11.62 -21.95
C ALA A 12 11.98 -11.95 -21.09
N SER A 13 13.11 -12.35 -21.70
CA SER A 13 14.36 -12.60 -21.01
C SER A 13 14.95 -11.34 -20.37
N SER A 14 14.92 -10.20 -21.07
CA SER A 14 15.38 -8.92 -20.53
C SER A 14 14.51 -8.43 -19.36
N LEU A 15 13.19 -8.62 -19.46
CA LEU A 15 12.25 -8.30 -18.39
C LEU A 15 12.47 -9.22 -17.19
N HIS A 16 12.63 -10.53 -17.41
CA HIS A 16 12.91 -11.48 -16.35
C HIS A 16 14.22 -11.13 -15.64
N TRP A 17 15.28 -10.79 -16.40
CA TRP A 17 16.54 -10.35 -15.84
C TRP A 17 16.38 -9.13 -14.93
N ALA A 18 15.57 -8.13 -15.33
CA ALA A 18 15.31 -6.94 -14.54
C ALA A 18 14.48 -7.23 -13.27
N VAL A 19 13.43 -8.05 -13.38
CA VAL A 19 12.57 -8.44 -12.25
C VAL A 19 13.37 -9.20 -11.19
N VAL A 20 14.27 -10.07 -11.63
CA VAL A 20 15.14 -10.86 -10.75
C VAL A 20 16.07 -9.99 -9.90
N GLN A 21 16.47 -8.80 -10.38
CA GLN A 21 17.26 -7.86 -9.57
C GLN A 21 16.49 -7.35 -8.35
N ILE A 22 15.16 -7.26 -8.44
CA ILE A 22 14.29 -6.80 -7.35
C ILE A 22 14.08 -7.91 -6.32
N THR A 23 13.97 -9.16 -6.76
CA THR A 23 13.70 -10.33 -5.91
C THR A 23 14.96 -11.04 -5.40
N LEU A 24 16.15 -10.56 -5.79
CA LEU A 24 17.45 -11.20 -5.53
C LEU A 24 17.52 -12.66 -6.04
N GLY A 25 16.81 -12.97 -7.13
CA GLY A 25 16.86 -14.29 -7.76
C GLY A 25 18.12 -14.51 -8.61
N GLY A 26 18.25 -15.71 -9.18
CA GLY A 26 19.28 -16.03 -10.17
C GLY A 26 18.69 -16.20 -11.57
N ILE A 27 19.44 -15.81 -12.59
CA ILE A 27 19.16 -16.09 -14.00
C ILE A 27 20.46 -16.42 -14.72
N GLU A 28 20.41 -17.26 -15.75
CA GLU A 28 21.57 -17.71 -16.53
C GLU A 28 22.21 -16.62 -17.41
N ILE A 29 21.68 -15.40 -17.39
CA ILE A 29 22.22 -14.26 -18.16
C ILE A 29 23.27 -13.56 -17.29
N ALA A 30 24.54 -13.95 -17.50
CA ALA A 30 25.69 -13.37 -16.81
C ALA A 30 26.30 -12.20 -17.60
N SER A 31 26.85 -11.23 -16.87
CA SER A 31 27.68 -10.16 -17.43
C SER A 31 28.94 -10.76 -18.06
N SER A 32 29.19 -10.44 -19.33
CA SER A 32 30.35 -10.93 -20.07
C SER A 32 31.51 -9.93 -20.09
N ASN A 33 31.27 -8.68 -19.68
CA ASN A 33 32.28 -7.64 -19.60
C ASN A 33 32.17 -6.80 -18.31
N THR A 34 33.22 -6.04 -18.02
CA THR A 34 33.33 -5.24 -16.80
C THR A 34 32.24 -4.17 -16.70
N ILE A 35 31.82 -3.57 -17.80
CA ILE A 35 30.79 -2.53 -17.83
C ILE A 35 29.41 -3.14 -17.50
N GLU A 36 29.05 -4.25 -18.13
CA GLU A 36 27.84 -5.02 -17.82
C GLU A 36 27.84 -5.49 -16.37
N ARG A 37 29.03 -5.81 -15.81
CA ARG A 37 29.17 -6.19 -14.41
C ARG A 37 28.82 -5.03 -13.47
N PHE A 38 29.33 -3.83 -13.73
CA PHE A 38 28.96 -2.64 -12.95
C PHE A 38 27.47 -2.30 -13.07
N PHE A 39 26.91 -2.39 -14.28
CA PHE A 39 25.47 -2.20 -14.48
C PHE A 39 24.62 -3.22 -13.71
N SER A 40 25.05 -4.49 -13.70
CA SER A 40 24.39 -5.55 -12.94
C SER A 40 24.43 -5.25 -11.44
N ILE A 41 25.61 -4.89 -10.89
CA ILE A 41 25.77 -4.53 -9.48
C ILE A 41 24.86 -3.34 -9.10
N PHE A 42 24.84 -2.29 -9.93
CA PHE A 42 24.00 -1.13 -9.71
C PHE A 42 22.50 -1.50 -9.74
N SER A 43 22.09 -2.35 -10.67
CA SER A 43 20.71 -2.83 -10.79
C SER A 43 20.27 -3.63 -9.56
N VAL A 44 21.15 -4.49 -9.01
CA VAL A 44 20.89 -5.21 -7.74
C VAL A 44 20.71 -4.22 -6.58
N ILE A 45 21.57 -3.21 -6.46
CA ILE A 45 21.47 -2.20 -5.39
C ILE A 45 20.13 -1.46 -5.48
N LEU A 46 19.73 -1.03 -6.68
CA LEU A 46 18.43 -0.40 -6.90
C LEU A 46 17.27 -1.36 -6.57
N GLY A 47 17.38 -2.63 -6.95
CA GLY A 47 16.40 -3.66 -6.64
C GLY A 47 16.20 -3.86 -5.15
N VAL A 48 17.28 -3.87 -4.36
CA VAL A 48 17.24 -3.96 -2.89
C VAL A 48 16.59 -2.73 -2.25
N ILE A 49 16.96 -1.52 -2.70
CA ILE A 49 16.38 -0.27 -2.20
C ILE A 49 14.89 -0.22 -2.53
N PHE A 50 14.52 -0.56 -3.76
CA PHE A 50 13.13 -0.56 -4.22
C PHE A 50 12.30 -1.60 -3.46
N SER A 51 12.77 -2.85 -3.34
CA SER A 51 12.03 -3.90 -2.64
C SER A 51 11.82 -3.57 -1.17
N SER A 52 12.85 -3.06 -0.48
CA SER A 52 12.76 -2.62 0.91
C SER A 52 11.76 -1.48 1.09
N SER A 53 11.82 -0.49 0.20
CA SER A 53 10.89 0.65 0.20
C SER A 53 9.46 0.21 -0.09
N PHE A 54 9.29 -0.71 -1.04
CA PHE A 54 7.99 -1.27 -1.41
C PHE A 54 7.35 -2.03 -0.25
N VAL A 55 8.11 -2.91 0.41
CA VAL A 55 7.65 -3.65 1.60
C VAL A 55 7.29 -2.69 2.74
N SER A 56 8.11 -1.66 2.98
CA SER A 56 7.83 -0.65 4.00
C SER A 56 6.54 0.12 3.69
N TYR A 57 6.36 0.54 2.43
CA TYR A 57 5.14 1.21 1.98
C TYR A 57 3.90 0.34 2.19
N LEU A 58 3.93 -0.92 1.74
CA LEU A 58 2.83 -1.87 1.91
C LEU A 58 2.53 -2.09 3.40
N SER A 59 3.56 -2.29 4.21
CA SER A 59 3.41 -2.44 5.67
C SER A 59 2.73 -1.22 6.27
N ALA A 60 3.15 -0.02 5.90
CA ALA A 60 2.55 1.21 6.39
C ALA A 60 1.08 1.37 5.93
N VAL A 61 0.74 0.96 4.71
CA VAL A 61 -0.66 0.94 4.22
C VAL A 61 -1.51 -0.03 5.06
N ILE A 62 -1.00 -1.24 5.31
CA ILE A 62 -1.70 -2.25 6.13
C ILE A 62 -1.91 -1.75 7.56
N ILE A 63 -0.85 -1.24 8.20
CA ILE A 63 -0.91 -0.72 9.58
C ILE A 63 -1.91 0.44 9.67
N ARG A 64 -1.86 1.40 8.74
CA ARG A 64 -2.84 2.50 8.71
C ARG A 64 -4.27 1.99 8.56
N LYS A 65 -4.49 1.01 7.68
CA LYS A 65 -5.82 0.41 7.48
C LYS A 65 -6.31 -0.29 8.74
N GLN A 66 -5.43 -1.03 9.42
CA GLN A 66 -5.73 -1.73 10.67
C GLN A 66 -6.04 -0.74 11.79
N GLU A 67 -5.26 0.34 11.93
CA GLU A 67 -5.48 1.38 12.94
C GLU A 67 -6.84 2.07 12.72
N HIS A 68 -7.18 2.42 11.48
CA HIS A 68 -8.50 2.98 11.16
C HIS A 68 -9.64 2.03 11.55
N TYR A 69 -9.51 0.74 11.24
CA TYR A 69 -10.52 -0.26 11.60
C TYR A 69 -10.64 -0.44 13.12
N ALA A 70 -9.50 -0.49 13.82
CA ALA A 70 -9.44 -0.60 15.27
C ALA A 70 -10.09 0.62 15.94
N GLN A 71 -9.81 1.83 15.46
CA GLN A 71 -10.41 3.06 15.97
C GLN A 71 -11.93 3.05 15.78
N ARG A 72 -12.43 2.69 14.59
CA ARG A 72 -13.89 2.58 14.34
C ARG A 72 -14.56 1.59 15.29
N THR A 73 -13.92 0.45 15.53
CA THR A 73 -14.42 -0.58 16.45
C THR A 73 -14.44 -0.05 17.89
N LYS A 74 -13.39 0.66 18.31
CA LYS A 74 -13.32 1.31 19.62
C LYS A 74 -14.43 2.36 19.78
N ASP A 75 -14.62 3.25 18.81
CA ASP A 75 -15.64 4.31 18.84
C ASP A 75 -17.05 3.71 19.02
N LEU A 76 -17.39 2.67 18.25
CA LEU A 76 -18.69 2.00 18.35
C LEU A 76 -18.87 1.26 19.68
N ARG A 77 -17.80 0.68 20.24
CA ARG A 77 -17.83 0.08 21.56
C ARG A 77 -18.09 1.12 22.65
N THR A 78 -17.40 2.26 22.59
CA THR A 78 -17.60 3.38 23.53
C THR A 78 -19.03 3.92 23.45
N LEU A 79 -19.57 4.10 22.25
CA LEU A 79 -20.95 4.51 22.04
C LEU A 79 -21.94 3.53 22.69
N ARG A 80 -21.74 2.22 22.50
CA ARG A 80 -22.59 1.19 23.12
C ARG A 80 -22.58 1.29 24.64
N LEU A 81 -21.40 1.45 25.24
CA LEU A 81 -21.25 1.59 26.69
C LEU A 81 -21.94 2.86 27.21
N PHE A 82 -21.77 3.99 26.50
CA PHE A 82 -22.42 5.26 26.84
C PHE A 82 -23.96 5.13 26.84
N LEU A 83 -24.54 4.57 25.78
CA LEU A 83 -25.99 4.40 25.68
C LEU A 83 -26.54 3.48 26.78
N ALA A 84 -25.80 2.42 27.11
CA ALA A 84 -26.16 1.51 28.20
C ALA A 84 -26.12 2.20 29.57
N GLN A 85 -25.08 3.00 29.86
CA GLN A 85 -24.94 3.73 31.12
C GLN A 85 -26.05 4.77 31.32
N HIS A 86 -26.48 5.43 30.25
CA HIS A 86 -27.55 6.42 30.29
C HIS A 86 -28.97 5.84 30.20
N HIS A 87 -29.12 4.51 30.28
CA HIS A 87 -30.42 3.82 30.25
C HIS A 87 -31.28 4.21 29.04
N VAL A 88 -30.64 4.42 27.89
CA VAL A 88 -31.33 4.76 26.64
C VAL A 88 -32.16 3.55 26.19
N GLU A 89 -33.42 3.79 25.84
CA GLU A 89 -34.33 2.77 25.31
C GLU A 89 -33.71 2.01 24.14
N SER A 90 -33.82 0.68 24.14
CA SER A 90 -33.15 -0.22 23.19
C SER A 90 -33.40 0.12 21.72
N GLU A 91 -34.62 0.58 21.39
CA GLU A 91 -34.98 0.99 20.04
C GLU A 91 -34.22 2.26 19.62
N LEU A 92 -34.21 3.28 20.48
CA LEU A 92 -33.49 4.52 20.26
C LEU A 92 -31.97 4.28 20.20
N ALA A 93 -31.44 3.46 21.10
CA ALA A 93 -30.02 3.09 21.11
C ALA A 93 -29.58 2.42 19.80
N THR A 94 -30.41 1.53 19.26
CA THR A 94 -30.15 0.85 17.98
C THR A 94 -30.18 1.83 16.81
N ARG A 95 -31.15 2.75 16.79
CA ARG A 95 -31.25 3.81 15.77
C ARG A 95 -30.03 4.73 15.79
N VAL A 96 -29.60 5.16 16.97
CA VAL A 96 -28.42 6.01 17.16
C VAL A 96 -27.14 5.27 16.72
N GLN A 97 -26.96 4.02 17.12
CA GLN A 97 -25.82 3.20 16.68
C GLN A 97 -25.78 3.07 15.16
N ARG A 98 -26.91 2.75 14.51
CA ARG A 98 -26.98 2.61 13.05
C ARG A 98 -26.65 3.91 12.33
N GLN A 99 -27.17 5.04 12.81
CA GLN A 99 -26.90 6.36 12.24
C GLN A 99 -25.42 6.75 12.39
N ILE A 100 -24.82 6.51 13.56
CA ILE A 100 -23.40 6.80 13.78
C ILE A 100 -22.52 5.86 12.96
N SER A 101 -22.81 4.55 12.91
CA SER A 101 -22.08 3.61 12.05
C SER A 101 -22.11 4.02 10.58
N ALA A 102 -23.27 4.44 10.06
CA ALA A 102 -23.39 4.92 8.68
C ALA A 102 -22.56 6.20 8.42
N ARG A 103 -22.57 7.15 9.36
CA ARG A 103 -21.75 8.37 9.26
C ARG A 103 -20.25 8.09 9.35
N LEU A 104 -19.84 7.17 10.22
CA LEU A 104 -18.44 6.75 10.33
C LEU A 104 -17.94 6.05 9.05
N GLN A 105 -18.82 5.38 8.29
CA GLN A 105 -18.47 4.84 6.98
C GLN A 105 -18.30 5.97 5.94
N GLN A 106 -19.24 6.92 5.86
CA GLN A 106 -19.16 8.05 4.92
C GLN A 106 -17.95 8.97 5.19
N SER A 107 -17.62 9.26 6.45
CA SER A 107 -16.44 10.07 6.79
C SER A 107 -15.10 9.35 6.54
N ALA A 108 -15.09 8.02 6.36
CA ALA A 108 -13.89 7.29 5.98
C ALA A 108 -13.60 7.35 4.47
N GLU A 109 -14.64 7.60 3.67
CA GLU A 109 -14.56 7.73 2.21
C GLU A 109 -13.99 9.11 1.81
N LEU A 110 -14.25 10.14 2.61
CA LEU A 110 -13.63 11.48 2.49
C LEU A 110 -12.19 11.47 3.04
N ARG A 111 -11.18 11.09 2.23
CA ARG A 111 -9.77 11.04 2.68
C ARG A 111 -8.85 11.98 1.88
N TYR A 112 -8.33 12.99 2.59
CA TYR A 112 -7.09 13.80 2.42
C TYR A 112 -6.72 14.44 1.06
N VAL A 113 -6.94 13.80 -0.09
CA VAL A 113 -6.70 14.42 -1.41
C VAL A 113 -7.78 15.44 -1.80
N ASP A 114 -8.96 15.36 -1.18
CA ASP A 114 -10.11 16.23 -1.50
C ASP A 114 -10.05 17.63 -0.88
N VAL A 115 -8.95 18.00 -0.23
CA VAL A 115 -8.73 19.39 0.20
C VAL A 115 -7.70 20.07 -0.69
N GLU A 116 -7.95 20.04 -2.00
CA GLU A 116 -7.30 20.91 -3.00
C GLU A 116 -7.55 22.42 -2.71
N ALA A 117 -8.50 22.72 -1.82
CA ALA A 117 -8.77 24.07 -1.31
C ALA A 117 -7.58 24.69 -0.53
N PHE A 118 -6.65 23.90 0.03
CA PHE A 118 -5.48 24.46 0.71
C PHE A 118 -4.34 24.89 -0.22
N ARG A 119 -4.35 24.48 -1.50
CA ARG A 119 -3.36 24.94 -2.49
C ARG A 119 -3.55 26.41 -2.90
N HIS A 120 -4.73 26.97 -2.61
CA HIS A 120 -5.10 28.34 -2.96
C HIS A 120 -4.88 29.36 -1.83
N VAL A 121 -4.35 28.94 -0.67
CA VAL A 121 -4.17 29.81 0.52
C VAL A 121 -2.70 30.14 0.84
N SER A 122 -1.72 29.46 0.24
CA SER A 122 -0.32 29.90 0.33
C SER A 122 0.11 30.60 -0.96
N SER A 123 -0.30 31.86 -1.06
CA SER A 123 0.34 32.90 -1.87
C SER A 123 1.82 33.06 -1.51
#